data_AF-A0A151J451-F1
#
_entry.id   AF-A0A151J451-F1
#
_cell.length_a   1.000
_cell.length_b   1.000
_cell.length_c   1.000
_cell.angle_alpha   90.00
_cell.angle_beta   90.00
_cell.angle_gamma   90.00
#
_symmetry.space_group_name_H-M   'P 1'
#
loop_
_entity.id
_entity.type
_entity.pdbx_description
1 polymer ?
#
loop_
_entity_poly.entity_id
_entity_poly.type
_entity_poly.pdbx_seq_one_letter_code
_entity_poly.pdbx_strand_id
1 'polypeptide(L)' 'SVITEHRVNFGHEFDWDNVRVLDSERNYNKRLMSEMLYINRQSNGLNMKTDTEALNHGYIEILNKL' A
#
# COMPACT_ATOMS: atom_id res chain seq x y z
N SER A 1 -16.36 7.12 -4.30
CA SER A 1 -15.07 6.56 -3.84
C SER A 1 -14.00 6.96 -4.85
N VAL A 2 -12.80 7.35 -4.40
CA VAL A 2 -11.67 7.78 -5.24
C VAL A 2 -11.33 6.75 -6.33
N ILE A 3 -11.40 5.46 -5.99
CA ILE A 3 -11.17 4.36 -6.94
C ILE A 3 -12.22 4.35 -8.06
N THR A 4 -13.50 4.50 -7.71
CA THR A 4 -14.60 4.50 -8.68
C THR A 4 -14.47 5.66 -9.66
N GLU A 5 -14.14 6.86 -9.14
CA GLU A 5 -13.94 8.05 -9.96
C GLU A 5 -12.76 7.88 -10.92
N HIS A 6 -11.63 7.33 -10.45
CA HIS A 6 -10.47 7.06 -11.30
C HIS A 6 -10.80 6.09 -12.45
N ARG A 7 -11.51 4.99 -12.16
CA ARG A 7 -11.92 4.03 -13.19
C ARG A 7 -12.77 4.69 -14.28
N VAL A 8 -13.76 5.50 -13.87
CA VAL A 8 -14.68 6.17 -14.80
C VAL A 8 -13.98 7.25 -15.63
N ASN A 9 -13.17 8.10 -14.99
CA ASN A 9 -12.56 9.26 -15.66
C ASN A 9 -11.39 8.89 -16.57
N PHE A 10 -10.69 7.79 -16.26
CA PHE A 10 -9.50 7.36 -17.01
C PHE A 10 -9.72 6.08 -17.82
N GLY A 11 -10.93 5.49 -17.79
CA GLY A 11 -11.24 4.23 -18.48
C GLY A 11 -10.38 3.06 -18.01
N HIS A 12 -9.88 3.13 -16.78
CA HIS A 12 -8.97 2.14 -16.22
C HIS A 12 -9.77 1.02 -15.55
N GLU A 13 -9.39 -0.23 -15.80
CA GLU A 13 -9.92 -1.41 -15.13
C GLU A 13 -8.81 -2.17 -14.42
N PHE A 14 -9.09 -2.67 -13.22
CA PHE A 14 -8.13 -3.43 -12.45
C PHE A 14 -8.14 -4.90 -12.86
N ASP A 15 -6.95 -5.48 -12.97
CA ASP A 15 -6.80 -6.93 -13.13
C ASP A 15 -6.95 -7.61 -11.77
N TRP A 16 -8.19 -7.97 -11.45
CA TRP A 16 -8.54 -8.65 -10.20
C TRP A 16 -8.16 -10.13 -10.21
N ASP A 17 -8.04 -10.74 -11.38
CA ASP A 17 -7.82 -12.18 -11.53
C ASP A 17 -6.32 -12.52 -11.45
N ASN A 18 -5.43 -11.63 -11.91
CA ASN A 18 -3.98 -11.86 -11.91
C ASN A 18 -3.25 -11.06 -10.83
N VAL A 19 -3.82 -11.00 -9.62
CA VAL A 19 -3.17 -10.34 -8.49
C VAL A 19 -1.98 -11.15 -7.96
N ARG A 20 -0.88 -10.45 -7.65
CA ARG A 20 0.28 -11.05 -6.99
C ARG A 20 0.27 -10.74 -5.50
N VAL A 21 0.26 -11.78 -4.67
CA VAL A 21 0.48 -11.63 -3.22
C VAL A 21 1.94 -11.25 -2.98
N LEU A 22 2.18 -10.06 -2.44
CA LEU A 22 3.54 -9.54 -2.19
C LEU A 22 4.15 -10.07 -0.89
N ASP A 23 3.31 -10.33 0.11
CA ASP A 23 3.73 -10.86 1.41
C ASP A 23 2.58 -11.63 2.08
N SER A 24 2.93 -12.60 2.92
CA SER A 24 1.97 -13.39 3.69
C SER A 24 2.51 -13.71 5.08
N GLU A 25 1.83 -13.20 6.10
CA GLU A 25 2.23 -13.37 7.51
C GLU A 25 1.01 -13.71 8.37
N ARG A 26 1.17 -14.74 9.21
CA ARG A 26 0.14 -15.25 10.11
C ARG A 26 -0.03 -14.36 11.33
N ASN A 27 1.06 -13.81 11.85
CA ASN A 27 1.02 -12.90 12.98
C ASN A 27 0.46 -11.54 12.56
N TYR A 28 -0.65 -11.13 13.18
CA TYR A 28 -1.35 -9.90 12.86
C TYR A 28 -0.46 -8.66 12.92
N ASN A 29 0.29 -8.48 14.01
CA ASN A 29 1.11 -7.28 14.20
C ASN A 29 2.26 -7.20 13.20
N LYS A 30 2.88 -8.34 12.89
CA LYS A 30 3.93 -8.40 11.85
C LYS A 30 3.35 -8.10 10.47
N ARG A 31 2.15 -8.61 10.17
CA ARG A 31 1.46 -8.31 8.92
C ARG A 31 1.16 -6.82 8.77
N LEU A 32 0.64 -6.17 9.82
CA LEU A 32 0.40 -4.71 9.81
C LEU A 32 1.69 -3.93 9.55
N MET A 33 2.77 -4.30 10.23
CA MET A 33 4.08 -3.67 9.99
C MET A 33 4.52 -3.85 8.54
N SER A 34 4.45 -5.07 8.01
CA SER A 34 4.81 -5.35 6.62
C SER A 34 3.96 -4.54 5.62
N GLU A 35 2.64 -4.51 5.83
CA GLU A 35 1.69 -3.75 5.01
C GLU A 35 2.01 -2.25 4.98
N MET A 36 2.28 -1.64 6.15
CA MET A 36 2.72 -0.24 6.22
C MET A 36 4.00 0.02 5.42
N LEU A 37 4.98 -0.89 5.48
CA LEU A 37 6.23 -0.77 4.73
C LEU A 37 6.00 -0.85 3.22
N TYR A 38 5.17 -1.80 2.77
CA TYR A 38 4.83 -1.95 1.35
C TYR A 38 4.07 -0.74 0.82
N ILE A 39 3.04 -0.27 1.52
CA ILE A 39 2.24 0.91 1.13
C ILE A 39 3.12 2.17 1.08
N ASN A 40 4.03 2.35 2.05
CA ASN A 40 4.89 3.52 2.09
C ASN A 40 5.82 3.59 0.86
N ARG A 41 6.31 2.43 0.39
CA ARG A 41 7.18 2.33 -0.79
C ARG A 41 6.45 2.47 -2.14
N GLN A 42 5.12 2.42 -2.17
CA GLN A 42 4.38 2.59 -3.42
C GLN A 42 4.41 4.06 -3.88
N SER A 43 5.01 4.30 -5.05
CA SER A 43 5.06 5.62 -5.70
C SER A 43 3.72 6.03 -6.33
N ASN A 44 2.96 5.05 -6.84
CA ASN A 44 1.71 5.25 -7.56
C ASN A 44 0.50 4.69 -6.78
N GLY A 45 0.46 4.94 -5.47
CA GLY A 45 -0.64 4.48 -4.62
C GLY A 45 -1.95 5.19 -4.97
N LEU A 46 -3.01 4.42 -5.22
CA LEU A 46 -4.35 4.95 -5.51
C LEU A 46 -5.18 5.18 -4.25
N ASN A 47 -4.92 4.41 -3.19
CA ASN A 47 -5.64 4.51 -1.92
C ASN A 47 -4.99 5.53 -0.98
N MET A 48 -5.81 6.04 -0.05
CA MET A 48 -5.30 6.81 1.08
C MET A 48 -4.35 5.95 1.92
N LYS A 49 -3.21 6.52 2.33
CA LYS A 49 -2.16 5.81 3.10
C LYS A 49 -2.38 5.90 4.62
N THR A 50 -3.63 5.98 5.08
CA THR A 50 -3.98 6.11 6.51
C THR A 50 -3.40 4.95 7.33
N ASP A 51 -3.25 3.77 6.72
CA ASP A 51 -2.66 2.61 7.38
C ASP A 51 -1.20 2.85 7.83
N THR A 52 -0.51 3.81 7.24
CA THR A 52 0.89 4.16 7.58
C THR A 52 1.02 5.16 8.72
N GLU A 53 -0.07 5.69 9.28
CA GLU A 53 -0.03 6.72 10.33
C GLU A 53 0.70 6.26 11.60
N ALA A 54 0.67 4.95 11.90
CA ALA A 54 1.38 4.37 13.03
C ALA A 54 2.89 4.12 12.77
N LEU A 55 3.36 4.32 11.54
CA LEU A 55 4.76 4.12 11.18
C LEU A 55 5.61 5.31 11.65
N ASN A 56 6.49 5.07 12.61
CA ASN A 56 7.35 6.12 13.14
C ASN A 56 8.29 6.70 12.05
N HIS A 57 8.43 8.03 12.02
CA HIS A 57 9.25 8.75 11.03
C HIS A 57 10.70 8.27 10.93
N GLY A 58 11.31 7.79 12.02
CA GLY A 58 12.66 7.24 11.98
C GLY A 58 12.78 6.01 11.07
N TYR A 59 11.73 5.18 10.98
CA TYR A 59 11.70 4.08 10.02
C TYR A 59 11.53 4.59 8.58
N ILE A 60 10.74 5.64 8.37
CA ILE A 60 10.55 6.23 7.03
C ILE A 60 11.89 6.71 6.45
N GLU A 61 12.71 7.38 7.26
CA GLU A 61 14.03 7.85 6.82
C GLU A 61 14.97 6.70 6.43
N ILE A 62 14.91 5.59 7.17
CA ILE A 62 15.70 4.39 6.84
C ILE A 62 15.19 3.78 5.53
N LEU A 63 13.88 3.68 5.35
CA LEU A 63 13.27 3.09 4.15
C LEU A 63 13.56 3.90 2.89
N ASN A 64 13.59 5.23 2.99
CA ASN A 64 13.90 6.11 1.85
C ASN A 64 15.37 6.04 1.41
N LYS A 65 16.26 5.45 2.23
CA LYS A 65 17.68 5.25 1.92
C LYS A 65 17.98 3.88 1.31
N LEU A 66 16.99 2.98 1.28
CA LEU A 66 17.08 1.65 0.66
C LEU A 66 16.69 1.73 -0.81
#